data_AF-A0A1F0UGV1-F1
#
_entry.id   AF-A0A1F0UGV1-F1
#
_cell.length_a   1.000
_cell.length_b   1.000
_cell.length_c   1.000
_cell.angle_alpha   90.00
_cell.angle_beta   90.00
_cell.angle_gamma   90.00
#
_symmetry.space_group_name_H-M   'P 1'
#
loop_
_entity.id
_entity.type
_entity.pdbx_description
1 polymer ?
#
loop_
_entity_poly.entity_id
_entity_poly.type
_entity_poly.pdbx_seq_one_letter_code
_entity_poly.pdbx_strand_id
1 'polypeptide(L)'
;MKGDIKVMPGCFIGLVLLALLVVACKETDGSREYYPQLPVTSYALKTNGDTLNVVETDAKGGNGRVWKLYLKGDEYYMEWLGVEMLMMSTHQLTDSLYANSMKYQQYRVCIERMNDSLFACSFYQDIPTKWLLLRMYYDKDYNLTAIQREEAFVDYECEH
;
A
#
# COMPACT_ATOMS: atom_id res chain seq x y z
N MET A 1 45.82 -35.82 67.52
CA MET A 1 45.61 -34.34 67.61
C MET A 1 45.78 -33.80 66.20
N LYS A 2 44.68 -33.56 65.46
CA LYS A 2 43.97 -32.27 65.34
C LYS A 2 44.88 -31.13 64.86
N GLY A 3 44.60 -30.62 63.66
CA GLY A 3 45.25 -29.47 63.04
C GLY A 3 44.75 -29.27 61.61
N ASP A 4 43.54 -28.73 61.46
CA ASP A 4 42.85 -28.47 60.20
C ASP A 4 43.58 -27.44 59.33
N ILE A 5 43.87 -27.78 58.06
CA ILE A 5 44.22 -26.80 57.03
C ILE A 5 42.91 -26.36 56.36
N LYS A 6 42.50 -25.13 56.63
CA LYS A 6 41.39 -24.45 55.95
C LYS A 6 41.77 -24.23 54.48
N VAL A 7 41.05 -24.88 53.57
CA VAL A 7 41.02 -24.49 52.15
C VAL A 7 39.93 -23.42 51.99
N MET A 8 40.34 -22.18 51.71
CA MET A 8 39.46 -21.15 51.15
C MET A 8 39.39 -21.34 49.63
N PRO A 9 38.21 -21.55 49.02
CA PRO A 9 38.06 -21.50 47.58
C PRO A 9 37.71 -20.05 47.23
N GLY A 10 38.72 -19.24 46.95
CA GLY A 10 38.53 -17.80 46.73
C GLY A 10 39.38 -17.28 45.59
N CYS A 11 38.71 -16.96 44.48
CA CYS A 11 39.07 -15.81 43.64
C CYS A 11 40.37 -15.89 42.82
N PHE A 12 40.50 -16.87 41.91
CA PHE A 12 41.49 -16.76 40.81
C PHE A 12 40.97 -17.13 39.41
N ILE A 13 39.65 -17.30 39.24
CA ILE A 13 39.01 -17.56 37.92
C ILE A 13 38.24 -16.31 37.42
N GLY A 14 38.42 -15.15 38.07
CA GLY A 14 37.68 -13.92 37.76
C GLY A 14 38.33 -12.96 36.75
N LEU A 15 39.51 -13.28 36.21
CA LEU A 15 40.32 -12.30 35.44
C LEU A 15 40.59 -12.68 33.98
N VAL A 16 40.10 -13.83 33.49
CA VAL A 16 40.21 -14.22 32.07
C VAL A 16 38.87 -14.14 31.33
N LEU A 17 37.75 -14.01 32.04
CA LEU A 17 36.42 -13.82 31.45
C LEU A 17 36.04 -12.35 31.22
N LEU A 18 36.86 -11.40 31.67
CA LEU A 18 36.60 -9.95 31.56
C LEU A 18 37.29 -9.30 30.34
N ALA A 19 37.53 -10.05 29.28
CA ALA A 19 38.17 -9.55 28.04
C ALA A 19 37.36 -9.82 26.75
N LEU A 20 36.17 -10.42 26.84
CA LEU A 20 35.35 -10.77 25.66
C LEU A 20 33.92 -10.23 25.69
N LEU A 21 33.63 -9.22 26.53
CA LEU A 21 32.35 -8.51 26.54
C LEU A 21 32.51 -7.05 26.13
N VAL A 22 33.37 -6.79 25.15
CA VAL A 22 33.11 -5.67 24.24
C VAL A 22 32.32 -6.26 23.08
N VAL A 23 31.07 -6.65 23.36
CA VAL A 23 30.07 -6.68 22.28
C VAL A 23 29.90 -5.23 21.89
N ALA A 24 30.67 -4.82 20.88
CA ALA A 24 30.32 -3.65 20.11
C ALA A 24 28.95 -3.98 19.51
N CYS A 25 27.87 -3.60 20.20
CA CYS A 25 26.62 -3.30 19.54
C CYS A 25 27.00 -2.26 18.49
N LYS A 26 27.15 -2.68 17.24
CA LYS A 26 26.99 -1.75 16.15
C LYS A 26 25.58 -1.21 16.34
N GLU A 27 25.47 0.05 16.73
CA GLU A 27 24.27 0.82 16.39
C GLU A 27 24.14 0.66 14.88
N THR A 28 23.18 -0.16 14.46
CA THR A 28 22.65 -0.03 13.11
C THR A 28 22.09 1.37 13.07
N ASP A 29 22.75 2.28 12.34
CA ASP A 29 22.12 3.53 11.92
C ASP A 29 20.72 3.12 11.45
N GLY A 30 19.69 3.62 12.12
CA GLY A 30 18.29 3.18 11.95
C GLY A 30 17.70 3.58 10.59
N SER A 31 18.51 3.63 9.53
CA SER A 31 18.10 3.87 8.17
C SER A 31 17.28 2.68 7.68
N ARG A 32 15.96 2.86 7.71
CA ARG A 32 15.03 2.02 6.96
C ARG A 32 15.05 2.44 5.50
N GLU A 33 15.33 1.50 4.62
CA GLU A 33 15.21 1.69 3.17
C GLU A 33 13.85 1.20 2.71
N TYR A 34 13.11 2.08 2.06
CA TYR A 34 11.77 1.82 1.57
C TYR A 34 11.84 1.53 0.07
N TYR A 35 11.41 0.35 -0.35
CA TYR A 35 11.33 -0.02 -1.75
C TYR A 35 9.87 -0.02 -2.21
N PRO A 36 9.54 0.59 -3.37
CA PRO A 36 8.19 0.50 -3.90
C PRO A 36 7.89 -0.96 -4.27
N GLN A 37 6.73 -1.47 -3.84
CA GLN A 37 6.20 -2.74 -4.32
C GLN A 37 5.90 -2.63 -5.82
N LEU A 38 6.87 -3.02 -6.65
CA LEU A 38 6.84 -3.06 -8.12
C LEU A 38 6.15 -1.83 -8.75
N PRO A 39 6.90 -0.77 -9.10
CA PRO A 39 6.29 0.45 -9.61
C PRO A 39 5.50 0.14 -10.89
N VAL A 40 4.27 0.65 -10.95
CA VAL A 40 3.48 0.65 -12.19
C VAL A 40 4.22 1.58 -13.16
N THR A 41 4.64 1.04 -14.29
CA THR A 41 5.40 1.81 -15.28
C THR A 41 4.51 2.48 -16.30
N SER A 42 3.33 1.90 -16.56
CA SER A 42 2.36 2.45 -17.51
C SER A 42 0.95 1.90 -17.28
N TYR A 43 -0.02 2.60 -17.87
CA TYR A 43 -1.41 2.18 -17.93
C TYR A 43 -1.83 2.02 -19.38
N ALA A 44 -2.54 0.92 -19.69
CA ALA A 44 -3.21 0.73 -20.96
C ALA A 44 -4.72 0.81 -20.76
N LEU A 45 -5.38 1.63 -21.58
CA LEU A 45 -6.83 1.73 -21.61
C LEU A 45 -7.37 0.78 -22.67
N LYS A 46 -8.29 -0.11 -22.29
CA LYS A 46 -8.95 -1.05 -23.21
C LYS A 46 -10.45 -1.01 -23.01
N THR A 47 -11.17 -0.56 -24.02
CA THR A 47 -12.63 -0.60 -24.05
C THR A 47 -13.11 -1.91 -24.69
N ASN A 48 -14.14 -2.50 -24.09
CA ASN A 48 -14.85 -3.66 -24.62
C ASN A 48 -16.35 -3.47 -24.36
N GLY A 49 -17.07 -3.00 -25.38
CA GLY A 49 -18.45 -2.55 -25.23
C GLY A 49 -18.54 -1.51 -24.12
N ASP A 50 -19.43 -1.76 -23.15
CA ASP A 50 -19.69 -0.90 -22.01
C ASP A 50 -18.66 -1.01 -20.87
N THR A 51 -17.55 -1.72 -21.08
CA THR A 51 -16.50 -1.88 -20.08
C THR A 51 -15.23 -1.13 -20.47
N LEU A 52 -14.79 -0.21 -19.63
CA LEU A 52 -13.47 0.41 -19.67
C LEU A 52 -12.54 -0.35 -18.72
N ASN A 53 -11.44 -0.88 -19.25
CA ASN A 53 -10.39 -1.53 -18.46
C ASN A 53 -9.18 -0.60 -18.38
N VAL A 54 -8.76 -0.29 -17.16
CA VAL A 54 -7.46 0.35 -16.88
C VAL A 54 -6.49 -0.76 -16.45
N VAL A 55 -5.57 -1.11 -17.35
CA VAL A 55 -4.63 -2.22 -17.17
C VAL A 55 -3.27 -1.66 -16.77
N GLU A 56 -2.79 -2.05 -15.59
CA GLU A 56 -1.44 -1.71 -15.13
C GLU A 56 -0.40 -2.62 -15.77
N THR A 57 0.75 -2.05 -16.15
CA THR A 57 1.96 -2.79 -16.49
C THR A 57 3.00 -2.56 -15.39
N ASP A 58 3.54 -3.64 -14.82
CA ASP A 58 4.59 -3.55 -13.81
C ASP A 58 5.98 -3.38 -14.46
N ALA A 59 6.97 -2.99 -13.65
CA ALA A 59 8.36 -2.84 -14.12
C ALA A 59 9.04 -4.15 -14.57
N LYS A 60 8.47 -5.31 -14.24
CA LYS A 60 8.96 -6.63 -14.67
C LYS A 60 8.32 -7.07 -16.00
N GLY A 61 7.47 -6.24 -16.61
CA GLY A 61 6.76 -6.56 -17.85
C GLY A 61 5.59 -7.53 -17.66
N GLY A 62 5.20 -7.80 -16.42
CA GLY A 62 4.01 -8.55 -16.06
C GLY A 62 2.75 -7.69 -16.11
N ASN A 63 1.59 -8.35 -16.14
CA ASN A 63 0.32 -7.67 -15.95
C ASN A 63 0.16 -7.32 -14.47
N GLY A 64 0.06 -6.03 -14.16
CA GLY A 64 -0.33 -5.53 -12.86
C GLY A 64 -1.82 -5.70 -12.61
N ARG A 65 -2.43 -4.80 -11.82
CA ARG A 65 -3.87 -4.84 -11.56
C ARG A 65 -4.67 -4.41 -12.80
N VAL A 66 -5.84 -5.00 -12.99
CA VAL A 66 -6.83 -4.56 -13.98
C VAL A 66 -8.02 -3.98 -13.24
N TRP A 67 -8.28 -2.69 -13.44
CA TRP A 67 -9.46 -2.00 -12.93
C TRP A 67 -10.55 -2.04 -13.99
N LYS A 68 -11.68 -2.65 -13.67
CA LYS A 68 -12.81 -2.81 -14.60
C LYS A 68 -13.92 -1.86 -14.22
N LEU A 69 -14.21 -0.92 -15.12
CA LEU A 69 -15.24 0.09 -14.98
C LEU A 69 -16.36 -0.24 -15.97
N TYR A 70 -17.57 -0.44 -15.48
CA TYR A 70 -18.75 -0.78 -16.27
C TYR A 70 -19.65 0.44 -16.38
N LEU A 71 -20.01 0.81 -17.60
CA LEU A 71 -20.99 1.84 -17.87
C LEU A 71 -22.39 1.30 -17.54
N LYS A 72 -23.10 2.01 -16.65
CA LYS A 72 -24.47 1.70 -16.24
C LYS A 72 -25.28 2.98 -16.31
N GLY A 73 -26.13 3.09 -17.32
CA GLY A 73 -26.72 4.37 -17.68
C GLY A 73 -25.66 5.28 -18.29
N ASP A 74 -25.40 6.42 -17.67
CA ASP A 74 -24.49 7.48 -18.10
C ASP A 74 -23.27 7.65 -17.16
N GLU A 75 -23.02 6.68 -16.28
CA GLU A 75 -21.98 6.73 -15.25
C GLU A 75 -21.20 5.41 -15.19
N TYR A 76 -19.95 5.47 -14.73
CA TYR A 76 -19.10 4.28 -14.61
C TYR A 76 -19.03 3.79 -13.18
N TYR A 77 -19.23 2.48 -13.02
CA TYR A 77 -19.21 1.76 -11.75
C TYR A 77 -18.09 0.72 -11.74
N MET A 78 -17.59 0.36 -10.56
CA MET A 78 -16.68 -0.75 -10.36
C MET A 78 -17.25 -1.70 -9.33
N GLU A 79 -17.20 -3.00 -9.62
CA GLU A 79 -17.42 -4.01 -8.59
C GLU A 79 -16.08 -4.35 -7.93
N TRP A 80 -15.98 -4.11 -6.62
CA TRP A 80 -14.80 -4.44 -5.84
C TRP A 80 -15.19 -5.29 -4.64
N LEU A 81 -14.70 -6.54 -4.62
CA LEU A 81 -15.00 -7.51 -3.57
C LEU A 81 -16.51 -7.69 -3.32
N GLY A 82 -17.34 -7.63 -4.37
CA GLY A 82 -18.80 -7.77 -4.27
C GLY A 82 -19.55 -6.52 -3.83
N VAL A 83 -18.88 -5.36 -3.80
CA VAL A 83 -19.54 -4.05 -3.61
C VAL A 83 -19.45 -3.26 -4.91
N GLU A 84 -20.59 -2.87 -5.45
CA GLU A 84 -20.69 -1.95 -6.59
C GLU A 84 -20.45 -0.52 -6.08
N MET A 85 -19.53 0.21 -6.72
CA MET A 85 -19.14 1.56 -6.32
C MET A 85 -19.21 2.48 -7.54
N LEU A 86 -19.83 3.65 -7.39
CA LEU A 86 -19.79 4.71 -8.41
C LEU A 86 -18.37 5.26 -8.48
N MET A 87 -17.75 5.18 -9.66
CA MET A 87 -16.35 5.59 -9.87
C MET A 87 -16.22 6.85 -10.70
N MET A 88 -16.99 7.03 -11.77
CA MET A 88 -16.93 8.25 -12.58
C MET A 88 -18.34 8.77 -12.84
N SER A 89 -18.53 10.06 -12.55
CA SER A 89 -19.77 10.79 -12.84
C SER A 89 -19.44 12.25 -13.17
N THR A 90 -20.10 12.79 -14.19
CA THR A 90 -20.05 14.22 -14.53
C THR A 90 -21.21 15.02 -13.92
N HIS A 91 -22.20 14.31 -13.37
CA HIS A 91 -23.44 14.85 -12.81
C HIS A 91 -23.42 14.86 -11.27
N GLN A 92 -22.74 13.90 -10.65
CA GLN A 92 -22.73 13.67 -9.21
C GLN A 92 -21.32 13.83 -8.65
N LEU A 93 -21.13 14.81 -7.77
CA LEU A 93 -19.94 14.90 -6.93
C LEU A 93 -20.23 14.13 -5.65
N THR A 94 -19.33 13.24 -5.25
CA THR A 94 -19.57 12.35 -4.13
C THR A 94 -18.34 12.18 -3.26
N ASP A 95 -18.59 11.90 -1.99
CA ASP A 95 -17.61 11.41 -1.04
C ASP A 95 -18.28 10.26 -0.30
N SER A 96 -18.17 9.06 -0.87
CA SER A 96 -18.93 7.88 -0.45
C SER A 96 -18.03 6.85 0.18
N LEU A 97 -18.46 6.34 1.34
CA LEU A 97 -17.84 5.24 2.04
C LEU A 97 -18.62 3.94 1.74
N TYR A 98 -17.92 2.94 1.25
CA TYR A 98 -18.42 1.63 0.89
C TYR A 98 -17.84 0.60 1.86
N ALA A 99 -18.71 -0.06 2.62
CA ALA A 99 -18.31 -1.08 3.58
C ALA A 99 -18.61 -2.48 3.03
N ASN A 100 -17.62 -3.36 3.08
CA ASN A 100 -17.85 -4.79 2.91
C ASN A 100 -17.93 -5.45 4.28
N SER A 101 -19.15 -5.81 4.69
CA SER A 101 -19.43 -6.40 6.01
C SER A 101 -18.70 -7.73 6.25
N MET A 102 -18.30 -8.45 5.20
CA MET A 102 -17.58 -9.73 5.32
C MET A 102 -16.07 -9.60 5.42
N LYS A 103 -15.48 -8.43 5.13
CA LYS A 103 -14.02 -8.26 4.98
C LYS A 103 -13.38 -7.29 5.97
N TYR A 104 -14.15 -6.67 6.88
CA TYR A 104 -13.66 -5.64 7.81
C TYR A 104 -12.84 -4.53 7.11
N GLN A 105 -13.15 -4.27 5.85
CA GLN A 105 -12.50 -3.28 5.00
C GLN A 105 -13.54 -2.27 4.55
N GLN A 106 -13.11 -1.01 4.54
CA GLN A 106 -13.91 0.08 4.02
C GLN A 106 -13.14 0.75 2.91
N TYR A 107 -13.87 1.12 1.87
CA TYR A 107 -13.34 1.81 0.72
C TYR A 107 -14.04 3.14 0.57
N ARG A 108 -13.32 4.14 0.10
CA ARG A 108 -13.86 5.48 -0.09
C ARG A 108 -13.68 5.90 -1.53
N VAL A 109 -14.74 6.39 -2.16
CA VAL A 109 -14.67 7.01 -3.49
C VAL A 109 -15.04 8.48 -3.36
N CYS A 110 -14.12 9.35 -3.79
CA CYS A 110 -14.34 10.78 -3.90
C CYS A 110 -14.40 11.17 -5.38
N ILE A 111 -15.51 11.73 -5.84
CA ILE A 111 -15.69 12.30 -7.18
C ILE A 111 -15.80 13.81 -7.05
N GLU A 112 -14.87 14.52 -7.67
CA GLU A 112 -14.68 15.96 -7.53
C GLU A 112 -14.62 16.62 -8.90
N ARG A 113 -15.17 17.83 -9.00
CA ARG A 113 -14.98 18.69 -10.18
C ARG A 113 -13.73 19.54 -9.96
N MET A 114 -12.71 19.34 -10.80
CA MET A 114 -11.45 20.08 -10.72
C MET A 114 -11.57 21.45 -11.41
N ASN A 115 -12.30 21.50 -12.52
CA ASN A 115 -12.68 22.72 -13.24
C ASN A 115 -13.87 22.45 -14.17
N ASP A 116 -14.26 23.42 -15.01
CA ASP A 116 -15.42 23.33 -15.90
C ASP A 116 -15.38 22.17 -16.92
N SER A 117 -14.22 21.56 -17.14
CA SER A 117 -13.98 20.51 -18.13
C SER A 117 -13.32 19.24 -17.59
N LEU A 118 -12.92 19.23 -16.32
CA LEU A 118 -12.10 18.18 -15.74
C LEU A 118 -12.67 17.72 -14.40
N PHE A 119 -12.78 16.42 -14.24
CA PHE A 119 -13.22 15.73 -13.04
C PHE A 119 -12.11 14.80 -12.54
N ALA A 120 -12.16 14.49 -11.24
CA ALA A 120 -11.26 13.52 -10.61
C ALA A 120 -12.08 12.50 -9.82
N CYS A 121 -11.67 11.24 -9.90
CA CYS A 121 -12.09 10.17 -9.02
C CYS A 121 -10.90 9.71 -8.20
N SER A 122 -11.02 9.71 -6.87
CA SER A 122 -10.04 9.12 -5.96
C SER A 122 -10.64 7.92 -5.25
N PHE A 123 -10.06 6.75 -5.44
CA PHE A 123 -10.45 5.49 -4.80
C PHE A 123 -9.43 5.11 -3.73
N TYR A 124 -9.88 5.03 -2.49
CA TYR A 124 -9.05 4.70 -1.34
C TYR A 124 -9.49 3.39 -0.70
N GLN A 125 -8.54 2.65 -0.15
CA GLN A 125 -8.80 1.84 1.04
C GLN A 125 -8.81 2.81 2.21
N ASP A 126 -9.89 2.86 3.01
CA ASP A 126 -10.03 3.80 4.13
C ASP A 126 -9.71 3.14 5.47
N ILE A 127 -10.13 1.88 5.66
CA ILE A 127 -9.83 1.04 6.83
C ILE A 127 -9.16 -0.25 6.37
N PRO A 128 -8.07 -0.72 7.02
CA PRO A 128 -7.50 -0.25 8.31
C PRO A 128 -6.57 0.98 8.22
N THR A 129 -6.15 1.37 7.03
CA THR A 129 -5.29 2.53 6.82
C THR A 129 -5.69 3.21 5.54
N LYS A 130 -5.79 4.54 5.57
CA LYS A 130 -6.15 5.34 4.41
C LYS A 130 -5.01 5.28 3.39
N TRP A 131 -5.30 4.71 2.22
CA TRP A 131 -4.34 4.48 1.15
C TRP A 131 -4.98 4.77 -0.21
N LEU A 132 -4.37 5.62 -1.04
CA LEU A 132 -4.86 5.84 -2.40
C LEU A 132 -4.54 4.65 -3.30
N LEU A 133 -5.59 3.93 -3.70
CA LEU A 133 -5.46 2.77 -4.57
C LEU A 133 -5.38 3.17 -6.05
N LEU A 134 -6.21 4.13 -6.46
CA LEU A 134 -6.29 4.63 -7.83
C LEU A 134 -6.88 6.04 -7.82
N ARG A 135 -6.28 6.96 -8.57
CA ARG A 135 -6.89 8.23 -8.93
C ARG A 135 -6.96 8.36 -10.44
N MET A 136 -8.11 8.78 -10.94
CA MET A 136 -8.39 8.95 -12.36
C MET A 136 -8.86 10.38 -12.61
N TYR A 137 -8.37 11.00 -13.67
CA TYR A 137 -8.81 12.30 -14.15
C TYR A 137 -9.49 12.13 -15.50
N TYR A 138 -10.64 12.75 -15.70
CA TYR A 138 -11.44 12.57 -16.91
C TYR A 138 -12.22 13.82 -17.31
N ASP A 139 -12.52 13.92 -18.61
CA ASP A 139 -13.35 15.00 -19.17
C ASP A 139 -14.86 14.68 -19.12
N LYS A 140 -15.68 15.54 -19.74
CA LYS A 140 -17.14 15.40 -19.77
C LYS A 140 -17.63 14.19 -20.56
N ASP A 141 -16.81 13.68 -21.47
CA ASP A 141 -17.11 12.51 -22.29
C ASP A 141 -16.49 11.24 -21.69
N TYR A 142 -16.02 11.32 -20.44
CA TYR A 142 -15.33 10.26 -19.71
C TYR A 142 -13.99 9.81 -20.32
N ASN A 143 -13.36 10.64 -21.15
CA ASN A 143 -12.00 10.34 -21.62
C ASN A 143 -11.02 10.56 -20.47
N LEU A 144 -10.25 9.52 -20.13
CA LEU A 144 -9.22 9.61 -19.11
C LEU A 144 -8.04 10.46 -19.62
N THR A 145 -7.70 11.51 -18.88
CA THR A 145 -6.61 12.43 -19.19
C THR A 145 -5.35 12.13 -18.39
N ALA A 146 -5.50 11.58 -17.18
CA ALA A 146 -4.39 11.14 -16.33
C ALA A 146 -4.84 10.06 -15.34
N ILE A 147 -3.88 9.24 -14.92
CA ILE A 147 -4.05 8.25 -13.86
C ILE A 147 -2.89 8.40 -12.88
N GLN A 148 -3.19 8.36 -11.58
CA GLN A 148 -2.23 8.45 -10.49
C GLN A 148 -2.44 7.29 -9.51
N ARG A 149 -1.35 6.78 -8.95
CA ARG A 149 -1.34 5.81 -7.84
C ARG A 149 -0.35 6.25 -6.77
N GLU A 150 -0.62 5.91 -5.51
CA GLU A 150 0.34 6.06 -4.43
C GLU A 150 1.18 4.76 -4.34
N GLU A 151 2.52 4.90 -4.33
CA GLU A 151 3.44 3.76 -4.30
C GLU A 151 3.51 3.17 -2.90
N ALA A 152 3.20 1.88 -2.75
CA ALA A 152 3.33 1.18 -1.47
C ALA A 152 4.80 0.91 -1.20
N PHE A 153 5.37 1.65 -0.25
CA PHE A 153 6.71 1.41 0.26
C PHE A 153 6.67 0.28 1.30
N VAL A 154 7.51 -0.74 1.12
CA VAL A 154 7.64 -1.84 2.09
C VAL A 154 9.04 -1.83 2.70
N ASP A 155 9.06 -2.03 4.02
CA ASP A 155 10.27 -2.24 4.80
C ASP A 155 10.70 -3.72 4.69
N TYR A 156 11.96 -3.97 4.39
CA TYR A 156 12.54 -5.32 4.43
C TYR A 156 13.39 -5.42 5.68
N GLU A 157 12.84 -5.95 6.77
CA GLU A 157 13.67 -6.44 7.86
C GLU A 157 14.38 -7.72 7.38
N CYS A 158 15.71 -7.69 7.28
CA CYS A 158 16.49 -8.93 7.14
C CYS A 158 16.26 -9.76 8.40
N GLU A 159 15.55 -10.89 8.30
CA GLU A 159 15.47 -11.88 9.39
C GLU A 159 16.89 -12.28 9.82
N HIS A 160 17.20 -12.10 11.11
CA HIS A 160 18.47 -12.50 11.74
C HIS A 160 18.26 -13.73 12.64
#